data_AF-A0A1H5VHK2-F1
#
_entry.id   AF-A0A1H5VHK2-F1
#
_cell.length_a   1.000
_cell.length_b   1.000
_cell.length_c   1.000
_cell.angle_alpha   90.00
_cell.angle_beta   90.00
_cell.angle_gamma   90.00
#
_symmetry.space_group_name_H-M   'P 1'
#
loop_
_entity.id
_entity.type
_entity.pdbx_description
1 polymer ?
#
loop_
_entity_poly.entity_id
_entity_poly.type
_entity_poly.pdbx_seq_one_letter_code
_entity_poly.pdbx_strand_id
1 'polypeptide(L)'
;MKTDMEITEICKKYQIENYSINPDFSVDVDGDVDLFSTNLAILPIKFGRVMGDFNVQNNLLSTLYGAPVAVGGNFNCYHNRLTNLIGSPKWVGADFFCYKNQLVSLEGSPKVVRGSYYISENDKLSNLAGCTLQIGANFSFDDILSTYSGDEDILFEGNFFLNETNVGASNAKKLPNVIVENIRHIKLILKYQRYFMIWNDDLTFNAENFNDLIAEINEGLK
;
A
#
# COMPACT_ATOMS: atom_id res chain seq x y z
N MET A 1 9.62 -6.52 -27.08
CA MET A 1 8.79 -5.32 -26.87
C MET A 1 7.61 -5.42 -27.81
N LYS A 2 6.42 -4.98 -27.37
CA LYS A 2 5.25 -4.94 -28.26
C LYS A 2 5.42 -3.79 -29.25
N THR A 3 4.88 -3.95 -30.46
CA THR A 3 4.81 -2.90 -31.48
C THR A 3 3.63 -1.97 -31.21
N ASP A 4 3.63 -0.77 -31.79
CA ASP A 4 2.51 0.18 -31.69
C ASP A 4 1.18 -0.42 -32.17
N MET A 5 1.24 -1.29 -33.18
CA MET A 5 0.08 -2.01 -33.71
C MET A 5 -0.49 -3.00 -32.67
N GLU A 6 0.37 -3.78 -32.01
CA GLU A 6 -0.05 -4.70 -30.95
C GLU A 6 -0.61 -3.95 -29.73
N ILE A 7 0.00 -2.83 -29.35
CA ILE A 7 -0.50 -1.98 -28.26
C ILE A 7 -1.88 -1.42 -28.60
N THR A 8 -2.06 -0.95 -29.85
CA THR A 8 -3.35 -0.41 -30.31
C THR A 8 -4.45 -1.46 -30.28
N GLU A 9 -4.17 -2.69 -30.70
CA GLU A 9 -5.17 -3.78 -30.63
C GLU A 9 -5.49 -4.18 -29.19
N ILE A 10 -4.52 -4.13 -28.28
CA ILE A 10 -4.76 -4.35 -26.84
C ILE A 10 -5.63 -3.22 -26.26
N CYS A 11 -5.32 -1.95 -26.57
CA CYS A 11 -6.10 -0.82 -26.10
C CYS A 11 -7.56 -0.93 -26.56
N LYS A 12 -7.80 -1.26 -27.84
CA LYS A 12 -9.15 -1.55 -28.36
C LYS A 12 -9.84 -2.69 -27.61
N LYS A 13 -9.14 -3.81 -27.38
CA LYS A 13 -9.70 -4.99 -26.68
C LYS A 13 -10.18 -4.65 -25.27
N TYR A 14 -9.41 -3.83 -24.55
CA TYR A 14 -9.73 -3.42 -23.18
C TYR A 14 -10.45 -2.07 -23.09
N GLN A 15 -10.89 -1.51 -24.22
CA GLN A 15 -11.61 -0.23 -24.29
C GLN A 15 -10.84 0.91 -23.60
N ILE A 16 -9.51 0.91 -23.75
CA ILE A 16 -8.65 1.99 -23.28
C ILE A 16 -8.72 3.09 -24.36
N GLU A 17 -9.33 4.21 -23.98
CA GLU A 17 -9.51 5.38 -24.84
C GLU A 17 -8.59 6.53 -24.40
N ASN A 18 -8.52 7.61 -25.19
CA ASN A 18 -7.75 8.83 -24.88
C ASN A 18 -6.30 8.56 -24.44
N TYR A 19 -5.59 7.74 -25.20
CA TYR A 19 -4.22 7.35 -24.87
C TYR A 19 -3.20 7.80 -25.91
N SER A 20 -1.93 7.86 -25.48
CA SER A 20 -0.76 8.03 -26.34
C SER A 20 0.28 6.97 -26.02
N ILE A 21 1.00 6.50 -27.06
CA ILE A 21 2.09 5.52 -26.92
C ILE A 21 3.41 6.28 -26.85
N ASN A 22 4.16 6.08 -25.77
CA ASN A 22 5.46 6.67 -25.54
C ASN A 22 6.57 5.93 -26.33
N PRO A 23 7.76 6.55 -26.54
CA PRO A 23 8.88 5.89 -27.21
C PRO A 23 9.39 4.62 -26.52
N ASP A 24 9.12 4.43 -25.22
CA ASP A 24 9.45 3.22 -24.47
C ASP A 24 8.32 2.17 -24.49
N PHE A 25 7.32 2.36 -25.36
CA PHE A 25 6.12 1.54 -25.52
C PHE A 25 5.20 1.49 -24.28
N SER A 26 5.38 2.40 -23.33
CA SER A 26 4.38 2.63 -22.30
C SER A 26 3.20 3.46 -22.82
N VAL A 27 2.03 3.28 -22.23
CA VAL A 27 0.80 3.98 -22.62
C VAL A 27 0.41 4.99 -21.55
N ASP A 28 0.41 6.27 -21.92
CA ASP A 28 -0.17 7.35 -21.12
C ASP A 28 -1.67 7.46 -21.46
N VAL A 29 -2.53 7.58 -20.45
CA VAL A 29 -4.00 7.62 -20.59
C VAL A 29 -4.54 8.88 -19.92
N ASP A 30 -5.25 9.70 -20.68
CA ASP A 30 -6.00 10.86 -20.19
C ASP A 30 -7.45 10.47 -19.85
N GLY A 31 -7.57 9.74 -18.75
CA GLY A 31 -8.83 9.15 -18.30
C GLY A 31 -8.58 7.96 -17.38
N ASP A 32 -9.63 7.18 -17.17
CA ASP A 32 -9.59 5.96 -16.36
C ASP A 32 -9.10 4.76 -17.18
N VAL A 33 -8.50 3.79 -16.49
CA VAL A 33 -8.21 2.46 -17.05
C VAL A 33 -8.95 1.43 -16.22
N ASP A 34 -9.89 0.72 -16.85
CA ASP A 34 -10.65 -0.35 -16.21
C ASP A 34 -10.28 -1.74 -16.76
N LEU A 35 -9.57 -2.51 -15.94
CA LEU A 35 -9.18 -3.90 -16.18
C LEU A 35 -9.75 -4.82 -15.08
N PHE A 36 -10.81 -4.39 -14.40
CA PHE A 36 -11.50 -5.15 -13.36
C PHE A 36 -11.93 -6.54 -13.84
N SER A 37 -11.65 -7.58 -13.03
CA SER A 37 -12.19 -8.93 -13.24
C SER A 37 -11.98 -9.50 -14.65
N THR A 38 -10.85 -9.18 -15.28
CA THR A 38 -10.49 -9.61 -16.64
C THR A 38 -9.62 -10.88 -16.67
N ASN A 39 -9.46 -11.54 -15.53
CA ASN A 39 -8.67 -12.77 -15.34
C ASN A 39 -7.19 -12.61 -15.72
N LEU A 40 -6.63 -11.41 -15.50
CA LEU A 40 -5.23 -11.10 -15.82
C LEU A 40 -4.29 -11.74 -14.78
N ALA A 41 -3.25 -12.41 -15.26
CA ALA A 41 -2.11 -12.82 -14.43
C ALA A 41 -0.95 -11.80 -14.47
N ILE A 42 -0.89 -11.00 -15.53
CA ILE A 42 0.03 -9.88 -15.74
C ILE A 42 -0.71 -8.76 -16.48
N LEU A 43 -0.24 -7.52 -16.39
CA LEU A 43 -0.83 -6.42 -17.16
C LEU A 43 -0.59 -6.60 -18.66
N PRO A 44 -1.59 -6.30 -19.50
CA PRO A 44 -1.53 -6.62 -20.92
C PRO A 44 -0.56 -5.70 -21.68
N ILE A 45 -0.30 -4.50 -21.16
CA ILE A 45 0.67 -3.50 -21.66
C ILE A 45 1.32 -2.81 -20.48
N LYS A 46 2.41 -2.09 -20.76
CA LYS A 46 3.03 -1.18 -19.79
C LYS A 46 2.28 0.15 -19.85
N PHE A 47 1.86 0.66 -18.71
CA PHE A 47 1.28 1.98 -18.57
C PHE A 47 2.35 2.98 -18.11
N GLY A 48 2.27 4.20 -18.62
CA GLY A 48 3.11 5.33 -18.20
C GLY A 48 2.37 6.10 -17.11
N ARG A 49 1.61 7.13 -17.48
CA ARG A 49 0.75 7.90 -16.57
C ARG A 49 -0.72 7.66 -16.85
N VAL A 50 -1.53 7.63 -15.80
CA VAL A 50 -3.00 7.55 -15.91
C VAL A 50 -3.58 8.73 -15.15
N MET A 51 -4.31 9.62 -15.81
CA MET A 51 -4.85 10.84 -15.18
C MET A 51 -6.06 10.56 -14.29
N GLY A 52 -6.83 9.52 -14.59
CA GLY A 52 -7.96 9.06 -13.80
C GLY A 52 -7.62 7.92 -12.85
N ASP A 53 -8.59 7.05 -12.62
CA ASP A 53 -8.50 5.85 -11.80
C ASP A 53 -7.82 4.70 -12.58
N PHE A 54 -7.08 3.85 -11.85
CA PHE A 54 -6.48 2.63 -12.40
C PHE A 54 -7.01 1.40 -11.67
N ASN A 55 -7.88 0.66 -12.35
CA ASN A 55 -8.66 -0.44 -11.78
C ASN A 55 -8.16 -1.79 -12.29
N VAL A 56 -7.50 -2.56 -11.42
CA VAL A 56 -6.95 -3.90 -11.71
C VAL A 56 -7.35 -4.93 -10.64
N GLN A 57 -8.33 -4.60 -9.82
CA GLN A 57 -8.86 -5.44 -8.75
C GLN A 57 -9.61 -6.67 -9.28
N ASN A 58 -9.74 -7.70 -8.44
CA ASN A 58 -10.36 -9.00 -8.78
C ASN A 58 -9.70 -9.72 -9.97
N ASN A 59 -8.37 -9.71 -10.04
CA ASN A 59 -7.61 -10.45 -11.05
C ASN A 59 -6.74 -11.54 -10.39
N LEU A 60 -5.83 -12.13 -11.16
CA LEU A 60 -4.86 -13.12 -10.71
C LEU A 60 -3.42 -12.57 -10.69
N LEU A 61 -3.27 -11.24 -10.61
CA LEU A 61 -1.97 -10.58 -10.72
C LEU A 61 -1.04 -11.03 -9.59
N SER A 62 0.17 -11.47 -9.95
CA SER A 62 1.25 -11.75 -8.99
C SER A 62 2.29 -10.63 -8.93
N THR A 63 2.19 -9.63 -9.81
CA THR A 63 3.07 -8.47 -9.88
C THR A 63 2.30 -7.25 -10.41
N LEU A 64 2.74 -6.06 -10.04
CA LEU A 64 2.31 -4.79 -10.62
C LEU A 64 3.25 -4.31 -11.74
N TYR A 65 4.15 -5.16 -12.23
CA TYR A 65 4.99 -4.80 -13.37
C TYR A 65 4.13 -4.40 -14.58
N GLY A 66 4.40 -3.20 -15.10
CA GLY A 66 3.61 -2.59 -16.16
C GLY A 66 2.52 -1.64 -15.65
N ALA A 67 2.31 -1.51 -14.34
CA ALA A 67 1.39 -0.50 -13.79
C ALA A 67 1.95 0.91 -14.03
N PRO A 68 1.09 1.94 -14.05
CA PRO A 68 1.52 3.31 -14.27
C PRO A 68 2.46 3.78 -13.17
N VAL A 69 3.41 4.65 -13.54
CA VAL A 69 4.33 5.28 -12.58
C VAL A 69 3.64 6.33 -11.71
N ALA A 70 2.52 6.89 -12.19
CA ALA A 70 1.69 7.88 -11.50
C ALA A 70 0.21 7.72 -11.90
N VAL A 71 -0.69 7.81 -10.91
CA VAL A 71 -2.14 7.74 -11.09
C VAL A 71 -2.79 8.98 -10.46
N GLY A 72 -3.56 9.72 -11.25
CA GLY A 72 -4.24 10.95 -10.80
C GLY A 72 -5.41 10.69 -9.86
N GLY A 73 -6.10 9.57 -10.04
CA GLY A 73 -7.18 9.11 -9.18
C GLY A 73 -6.76 7.98 -8.23
N ASN A 74 -7.65 7.02 -8.07
CA ASN A 74 -7.49 5.84 -7.23
C ASN A 74 -6.65 4.77 -7.92
N PHE A 75 -5.88 4.02 -7.12
CA PHE A 75 -5.24 2.79 -7.58
C PHE A 75 -5.88 1.59 -6.87
N ASN A 76 -6.63 0.79 -7.63
CA ASN A 76 -7.41 -0.34 -7.11
C ASN A 76 -6.76 -1.66 -7.54
N CYS A 77 -6.02 -2.32 -6.64
CA CYS A 77 -5.37 -3.60 -6.90
C CYS A 77 -5.73 -4.70 -5.88
N TYR A 78 -6.76 -4.50 -5.08
CA TYR A 78 -7.26 -5.48 -4.12
C TYR A 78 -7.75 -6.77 -4.78
N HIS A 79 -7.85 -7.86 -4.01
CA HIS A 79 -8.27 -9.18 -4.51
C HIS A 79 -7.40 -9.67 -5.69
N ASN A 80 -6.09 -9.75 -5.46
CA ASN A 80 -5.11 -10.31 -6.40
C ASN A 80 -4.22 -11.34 -5.66
N ARG A 81 -3.09 -11.73 -6.26
CA ARG A 81 -2.11 -12.67 -5.69
C ARG A 81 -0.75 -12.01 -5.47
N LEU A 82 -0.73 -10.70 -5.21
CA LEU A 82 0.49 -9.93 -5.01
C LEU A 82 1.21 -10.39 -3.73
N THR A 83 2.52 -10.54 -3.78
CA THR A 83 3.37 -10.84 -2.61
C THR A 83 4.21 -9.65 -2.15
N ASN A 84 4.37 -8.65 -3.01
CA ASN A 84 4.96 -7.34 -2.73
C ASN A 84 4.32 -6.32 -3.67
N LEU A 85 4.74 -5.07 -3.59
CA LEU A 85 4.23 -3.95 -4.39
C LEU A 85 5.23 -3.47 -5.44
N ILE A 86 6.24 -4.26 -5.78
CA ILE A 86 7.20 -3.90 -6.83
C ILE A 86 6.45 -3.70 -8.15
N GLY A 87 6.66 -2.52 -8.74
CA GLY A 87 5.97 -2.06 -9.94
C GLY A 87 4.75 -1.17 -9.69
N SER A 88 4.31 -1.02 -8.43
CA SER A 88 3.26 -0.07 -8.02
C SER A 88 3.60 1.38 -8.43
N PRO A 89 2.59 2.24 -8.65
CA PRO A 89 2.82 3.67 -8.86
C PRO A 89 3.65 4.29 -7.74
N LYS A 90 4.52 5.24 -8.10
CA LYS A 90 5.26 6.04 -7.12
C LYS A 90 4.39 7.10 -6.46
N TRP A 91 3.35 7.56 -7.17
CA TRP A 91 2.44 8.60 -6.74
C TRP A 91 0.99 8.26 -7.09
N VAL A 92 0.10 8.44 -6.13
CA VAL A 92 -1.34 8.20 -6.25
C VAL A 92 -2.08 9.45 -5.76
N GLY A 93 -2.90 10.02 -6.63
CA GLY A 93 -3.57 11.31 -6.39
C GLY A 93 -4.80 11.22 -5.50
N ALA A 94 -5.38 10.03 -5.35
CA ALA A 94 -6.44 9.73 -4.40
C ALA A 94 -6.07 8.51 -3.54
N ASP A 95 -6.95 7.50 -3.45
CA ASP A 95 -6.79 6.36 -2.55
C ASP A 95 -6.01 5.20 -3.19
N PHE A 96 -5.31 4.43 -2.36
CA PHE A 96 -4.64 3.18 -2.76
C PHE A 96 -5.26 1.99 -2.02
N PHE A 97 -5.90 1.11 -2.78
CA PHE A 97 -6.61 -0.06 -2.25
C PHE A 97 -5.88 -1.35 -2.63
N CYS A 98 -5.26 -2.01 -1.66
CA CYS A 98 -4.47 -3.23 -1.87
C CYS A 98 -4.80 -4.34 -0.85
N TYR A 99 -5.98 -4.28 -0.24
CA TYR A 99 -6.43 -5.31 0.68
C TYR A 99 -6.67 -6.66 -0.02
N LYS A 100 -6.72 -7.75 0.75
CA LYS A 100 -6.95 -9.13 0.24
C LYS A 100 -5.99 -9.51 -0.89
N ASN A 101 -4.70 -9.42 -0.58
CA ASN A 101 -3.61 -9.96 -1.39
C ASN A 101 -2.86 -11.02 -0.58
N GLN A 102 -1.63 -11.35 -0.97
CA GLN A 102 -0.77 -12.29 -0.24
C GLN A 102 0.56 -11.62 0.12
N LEU A 103 0.51 -10.32 0.44
CA LEU A 103 1.71 -9.52 0.68
C LEU A 103 2.51 -10.13 1.82
N VAL A 104 3.82 -10.27 1.61
CA VAL A 104 4.80 -10.63 2.65
C VAL A 104 5.64 -9.43 3.06
N SER A 105 5.71 -8.42 2.21
CA SER A 105 6.34 -7.12 2.45
C SER A 105 5.56 -6.02 1.74
N LEU A 106 5.73 -4.77 2.20
CA LEU A 106 5.24 -3.59 1.50
C LEU A 106 6.28 -3.01 0.54
N GLU A 107 7.36 -3.74 0.27
CA GLU A 107 8.41 -3.30 -0.66
C GLU A 107 7.82 -2.92 -2.02
N GLY A 108 8.20 -1.74 -2.50
CA GLY A 108 7.67 -1.17 -3.74
C GLY A 108 6.38 -0.37 -3.58
N SER A 109 5.87 -0.17 -2.36
CA SER A 109 4.73 0.73 -2.09
C SER A 109 4.90 2.11 -2.74
N PRO A 110 3.78 2.81 -3.03
CA PRO A 110 3.86 4.20 -3.42
C PRO A 110 4.67 5.04 -2.43
N LYS A 111 5.38 6.05 -2.92
CA LYS A 111 6.04 7.00 -2.02
C LYS A 111 5.04 7.95 -1.38
N VAL A 112 4.02 8.32 -2.13
CA VAL A 112 2.97 9.27 -1.73
C VAL A 112 1.61 8.76 -2.19
N VAL A 113 0.67 8.71 -1.25
CA VAL A 113 -0.77 8.51 -1.49
C VAL A 113 -1.47 9.75 -0.93
N ARG A 114 -2.08 10.56 -1.80
CA ARG A 114 -2.75 11.80 -1.34
C ARG A 114 -4.07 11.54 -0.60
N GLY A 115 -4.70 10.39 -0.85
CA GLY A 115 -5.86 9.92 -0.13
C GLY A 115 -5.48 8.92 0.95
N SER A 116 -6.34 7.91 1.08
CA SER A 116 -6.28 6.85 2.06
C SER A 116 -5.49 5.65 1.54
N TYR A 117 -4.88 4.90 2.44
CA TYR A 117 -4.10 3.70 2.12
C TYR A 117 -4.63 2.48 2.88
N TYR A 118 -5.15 1.49 2.15
CA TYR A 118 -5.79 0.29 2.71
C TYR A 118 -5.02 -0.97 2.32
N ILE A 119 -4.42 -1.65 3.31
CA ILE A 119 -3.60 -2.86 3.13
C ILE A 119 -4.04 -4.05 3.98
N SER A 120 -5.25 -3.98 4.56
CA SER A 120 -5.81 -5.05 5.40
C SER A 120 -6.01 -6.37 4.64
N GLU A 121 -6.29 -7.44 5.38
CA GLU A 121 -6.49 -8.79 4.87
C GLU A 121 -5.29 -9.29 4.03
N ASN A 122 -4.07 -9.00 4.50
CA ASN A 122 -2.83 -9.54 3.94
C ASN A 122 -2.16 -10.46 4.97
N ASP A 123 -2.74 -11.64 5.19
CA ASP A 123 -2.42 -12.55 6.30
C ASP A 123 -0.95 -12.98 6.45
N LYS A 124 -0.13 -12.79 5.41
CA LYS A 124 1.31 -13.13 5.42
C LYS A 124 2.21 -11.92 5.73
N LEU A 125 1.65 -10.70 5.75
CA LEU A 125 2.39 -9.48 6.04
C LEU A 125 2.63 -9.44 7.55
N SER A 126 3.86 -9.13 7.97
CA SER A 126 4.27 -9.21 9.38
C SER A 126 4.60 -7.87 10.02
N ASN A 127 4.87 -6.84 9.21
CA ASN A 127 5.22 -5.50 9.65
C ASN A 127 4.95 -4.48 8.54
N LEU A 128 5.22 -3.21 8.82
CA LEU A 128 5.04 -2.08 7.90
C LEU A 128 6.33 -1.68 7.17
N ALA A 129 7.37 -2.54 7.15
CA ALA A 129 8.61 -2.21 6.46
C ALA A 129 8.37 -2.06 4.95
N GLY A 130 8.81 -0.94 4.40
CA GLY A 130 8.59 -0.56 2.99
C GLY A 130 7.24 0.11 2.72
N CYS A 131 6.46 0.44 3.76
CA CYS A 131 5.20 1.17 3.61
C CYS A 131 5.37 2.56 2.97
N THR A 132 4.27 3.08 2.45
CA THR A 132 4.16 4.47 1.98
C THR A 132 4.59 5.47 3.04
N LEU A 133 5.39 6.47 2.64
CA LEU A 133 5.94 7.49 3.53
C LEU A 133 4.93 8.57 3.92
N GLN A 134 4.02 8.92 2.99
CA GLN A 134 3.04 9.99 3.16
C GLN A 134 1.66 9.55 2.69
N ILE A 135 0.69 9.60 3.61
CA ILE A 135 -0.71 9.25 3.41
C ILE A 135 -1.56 10.48 3.76
N GLY A 136 -2.20 11.10 2.77
CA GLY A 136 -2.93 12.36 2.98
C GLY A 136 -4.27 12.22 3.69
N ALA A 137 -4.78 11.00 3.87
CA ALA A 137 -6.01 10.73 4.59
C ALA A 137 -5.87 9.49 5.49
N ASN A 138 -6.81 8.54 5.40
CA ASN A 138 -6.91 7.45 6.36
C ASN A 138 -5.86 6.36 6.12
N PHE A 139 -5.43 5.67 7.17
CA PHE A 139 -4.53 4.53 7.07
C PHE A 139 -5.16 3.30 7.75
N SER A 140 -5.08 2.15 7.09
CA SER A 140 -5.76 0.94 7.53
C SER A 140 -4.91 -0.30 7.32
N PHE A 141 -4.71 -1.07 8.40
CA PHE A 141 -4.01 -2.36 8.39
C PHE A 141 -4.56 -3.31 9.48
N ASP A 142 -4.10 -4.56 9.48
CA ASP A 142 -4.61 -5.63 10.37
C ASP A 142 -3.92 -5.68 11.74
N ASP A 143 -4.63 -6.18 12.76
CA ASP A 143 -4.10 -6.37 14.13
C ASP A 143 -2.97 -7.40 14.24
N ILE A 144 -2.66 -8.13 13.17
CA ILE A 144 -1.57 -9.13 13.13
C ILE A 144 -0.19 -8.56 12.82
N LEU A 145 -0.13 -7.28 12.46
CA LEU A 145 1.11 -6.62 12.07
C LEU A 145 1.86 -6.10 13.29
N SER A 146 3.19 -6.04 13.21
CA SER A 146 3.94 -5.09 14.04
C SER A 146 3.92 -3.69 13.41
N THR A 147 4.05 -2.64 14.21
CA THR A 147 4.15 -1.27 13.69
C THR A 147 5.49 -0.95 13.03
N TYR A 148 6.48 -1.85 13.15
CA TYR A 148 7.83 -1.64 12.62
C TYR A 148 7.79 -1.23 11.14
N SER A 149 8.28 -0.02 10.86
CA SER A 149 8.23 0.59 9.53
C SER A 149 9.55 0.50 8.76
N GLY A 150 10.58 -0.15 9.32
CA GLY A 150 11.91 -0.17 8.74
C GLY A 150 12.66 1.14 8.96
N ASP A 151 13.41 1.56 7.94
CA ASP A 151 14.28 2.75 8.01
C ASP A 151 13.54 4.08 7.82
N GLU A 152 12.21 4.08 7.81
CA GLU A 152 11.40 5.24 7.45
C GLU A 152 10.23 5.44 8.42
N ASP A 153 9.87 6.70 8.67
CA ASP A 153 8.72 7.05 9.49
C ASP A 153 7.47 7.15 8.60
N ILE A 154 6.33 6.68 9.10
CA ILE A 154 5.06 6.72 8.35
C ILE A 154 4.25 7.91 8.83
N LEU A 155 3.90 8.80 7.90
CA LEU A 155 3.10 9.99 8.16
C LEU A 155 1.71 9.83 7.54
N PHE A 156 0.67 10.01 8.33
CA PHE A 156 -0.70 10.07 7.84
C PHE A 156 -1.54 11.18 8.49
N GLU A 157 -2.43 11.80 7.73
CA GLU A 157 -3.21 12.95 8.23
C GLU A 157 -4.61 12.60 8.74
N GLY A 158 -5.24 11.55 8.22
CA GLY A 158 -6.62 11.17 8.53
C GLY A 158 -6.77 10.24 9.73
N ASN A 159 -7.83 9.45 9.71
CA ASN A 159 -8.12 8.47 10.77
C ASN A 159 -7.33 7.18 10.56
N PHE A 160 -7.07 6.48 11.66
CA PHE A 160 -6.52 5.15 11.64
C PHE A 160 -7.63 4.11 11.83
N PHE A 161 -7.63 3.06 11.00
CA PHE A 161 -8.55 1.94 11.11
C PHE A 161 -7.78 0.65 11.34
N LEU A 162 -7.93 0.07 12.53
CA LEU A 162 -7.39 -1.26 12.84
C LEU A 162 -8.42 -2.30 12.42
N ASN A 163 -8.02 -3.25 11.57
CA ASN A 163 -8.89 -4.37 11.19
C ASN A 163 -8.59 -5.56 12.09
N GLU A 164 -9.56 -5.95 12.89
CA GLU A 164 -9.46 -7.12 13.76
C GLU A 164 -9.62 -8.39 12.93
N THR A 165 -8.59 -9.23 12.91
CA THR A 165 -8.66 -10.50 12.20
C THR A 165 -9.35 -11.56 13.06
N ASN A 166 -10.43 -12.15 12.52
CA ASN A 166 -11.20 -13.22 13.17
C ASN A 166 -10.51 -14.60 13.08
N VAL A 167 -9.18 -14.66 13.08
CA VAL A 167 -8.46 -15.93 13.01
C VAL A 167 -8.54 -16.59 14.38
N GLY A 168 -9.35 -17.65 14.49
CA GLY A 168 -9.52 -18.47 15.69
C GLY A 168 -8.29 -19.27 16.13
N ALA A 169 -7.08 -18.78 15.86
CA ALA A 169 -5.83 -19.42 16.24
C ALA A 169 -5.13 -18.57 17.30
N SER A 170 -4.99 -19.16 18.49
CA SER A 170 -4.30 -18.65 19.68
C SER A 170 -2.80 -18.34 19.50
N ASN A 171 -2.29 -18.26 18.26
CA ASN A 171 -0.87 -18.17 17.92
C ASN A 171 -0.53 -17.13 16.83
N ALA A 172 -1.49 -16.32 16.35
CA ALA A 172 -1.16 -15.23 15.43
C ALA A 172 -0.30 -14.18 16.16
N LYS A 173 0.80 -13.73 15.56
CA LYS A 173 1.51 -12.54 16.04
C LYS A 173 0.51 -11.39 16.01
N LYS A 174 0.16 -10.85 17.16
CA LYS A 174 -0.70 -9.68 17.27
C LYS A 174 0.15 -8.46 17.59
N LEU A 175 -0.35 -7.29 17.20
CA LEU A 175 0.11 -6.01 17.70
C LEU A 175 0.23 -6.10 19.23
N PRO A 176 1.35 -5.70 19.83
CA PRO A 176 1.48 -5.66 21.29
C PRO A 176 0.28 -4.96 21.93
N ASN A 177 -0.35 -5.58 22.94
CA ASN A 177 -1.57 -5.04 23.56
C ASN A 177 -1.43 -3.59 24.03
N VAL A 178 -0.24 -3.22 24.53
CA VAL A 178 0.05 -1.84 24.95
C VAL A 178 -0.02 -0.83 23.81
N ILE A 179 0.26 -1.23 22.56
CA ILE A 179 0.03 -0.38 21.38
C ILE A 179 -1.46 -0.27 21.10
N VAL A 180 -2.22 -1.36 21.20
CA VAL A 180 -3.68 -1.38 21.00
C VAL A 180 -4.38 -0.46 22.01
N GLU A 181 -4.00 -0.54 23.30
CA GLU A 181 -4.52 0.33 24.36
C GLU A 181 -4.21 1.82 24.13
N ASN A 182 -3.12 2.11 23.41
CA ASN A 182 -2.68 3.46 23.06
C ASN A 182 -2.95 3.82 21.59
N ILE A 183 -3.86 3.11 20.90
CA ILE A 183 -4.07 3.28 19.46
C ILE A 183 -4.52 4.69 19.06
N ARG A 184 -5.11 5.45 19.98
CA ARG A 184 -5.41 6.88 19.79
C ARG A 184 -4.17 7.73 19.48
N HIS A 185 -2.99 7.25 19.84
CA HIS A 185 -1.70 7.89 19.60
C HIS A 185 -0.94 7.29 18.40
N ILE A 186 -1.56 6.38 17.62
CA ILE A 186 -0.89 5.64 16.54
C ILE A 186 -0.19 6.54 15.52
N LYS A 187 -0.71 7.74 15.23
CA LYS A 187 -0.03 8.73 14.38
C LYS A 187 1.35 9.11 14.92
N LEU A 188 1.45 9.38 16.21
CA LEU A 188 2.72 9.72 16.85
C LEU A 188 3.60 8.49 17.05
N ILE A 189 3.00 7.33 17.34
CA ILE A 189 3.74 6.06 17.44
C ILE A 189 4.43 5.75 16.11
N LEU A 190 3.72 5.78 14.99
CA LEU A 190 4.30 5.52 13.66
C LEU A 190 5.32 6.56 13.21
N LYS A 191 5.16 7.81 13.67
CA LYS A 191 6.08 8.93 13.37
C LYS A 191 7.37 8.87 14.18
N TYR A 192 7.33 8.40 15.42
CA TYR A 192 8.46 8.50 16.36
C TYR A 192 9.04 7.16 16.81
N GLN A 193 8.46 6.02 16.40
CA GLN A 193 8.92 4.70 16.85
C GLN A 193 10.40 4.43 16.60
N ARG A 194 10.97 4.99 15.53
CA ARG A 194 12.38 4.83 15.21
C ARG A 194 13.28 5.64 16.15
N TYR A 195 12.89 6.90 16.42
CA TYR A 195 13.63 7.76 17.33
C TYR A 195 13.71 7.18 18.75
N PHE A 196 12.61 6.62 19.23
CA PHE A 196 12.55 5.95 20.53
C PHE A 196 13.05 4.49 20.48
N MET A 197 13.42 3.93 19.32
CA MET A 197 13.87 2.53 19.21
C MET A 197 12.84 1.54 19.80
N ILE A 198 11.57 1.69 19.42
CA ILE A 198 10.45 0.85 19.90
C ILE A 198 10.60 -0.62 19.47
N TRP A 199 11.36 -0.88 18.42
CA TRP A 199 11.70 -2.21 17.93
C TRP A 199 13.21 -2.39 18.01
N ASN A 200 13.64 -3.50 18.63
CA ASN A 200 15.05 -3.89 18.70
C ASN A 200 15.55 -4.39 17.34
N ASP A 201 16.86 -4.57 17.19
CA ASP A 201 17.49 -5.07 15.96
C ASP A 201 16.98 -6.47 15.54
N ASP A 202 16.54 -7.29 16.49
CA ASP A 202 15.93 -8.60 16.26
C ASP A 202 14.41 -8.54 15.98
N LEU A 203 13.87 -7.33 15.82
CA LEU A 203 12.46 -7.00 15.60
C LEU A 203 11.53 -7.37 16.78
N THR A 204 12.09 -7.57 17.97
CA THR A 204 11.29 -7.69 19.20
C THR A 204 10.84 -6.32 19.71
N PHE A 205 9.69 -6.28 20.36
CA PHE A 205 9.11 -5.05 20.90
C PHE A 205 9.82 -4.61 22.19
N ASN A 206 10.26 -3.35 22.23
CA ASN A 206 10.86 -2.73 23.41
C ASN A 206 9.79 -1.96 24.21
N ALA A 207 9.27 -2.59 25.26
CA ALA A 207 8.21 -2.02 26.09
C ALA A 207 8.66 -0.83 26.94
N GLU A 208 9.92 -0.79 27.37
CA GLU A 208 10.46 0.33 28.17
C GLU A 208 10.46 1.60 27.34
N ASN A 209 11.10 1.55 26.17
CA ASN A 209 11.16 2.69 25.26
C ASN A 209 9.77 3.11 24.74
N PHE A 210 8.84 2.16 24.62
CA PHE A 210 7.45 2.49 24.28
C PHE A 210 6.77 3.29 25.39
N ASN A 211 6.99 2.95 26.65
CA ASN A 211 6.44 3.71 27.75
C ASN A 211 7.02 5.13 27.80
N ASP A 212 8.31 5.30 27.49
CA ASP A 212 8.94 6.63 27.37
C ASP A 212 8.29 7.47 26.27
N LEU A 213 8.06 6.89 25.09
CA LEU A 213 7.34 7.56 24.02
C LEU A 213 5.93 7.99 24.45
N ILE A 214 5.19 7.12 25.13
CA ILE A 214 3.84 7.46 25.61
C ILE A 214 3.90 8.56 26.68
N ALA A 215 4.90 8.56 27.56
CA ALA A 215 5.10 9.64 28.53
C ALA A 215 5.34 10.98 27.83
N GLU A 216 6.24 11.04 26.86
CA GLU A 216 6.55 12.24 26.07
C GLU A 216 5.32 12.74 25.28
N ILE A 217 4.52 11.84 24.73
CA ILE A 217 3.24 12.18 24.08
C ILE A 217 2.27 12.83 25.09
N ASN A 218 2.16 12.27 26.30
CA ASN A 218 1.31 12.83 27.34
C ASN A 218 1.82 14.19 27.87
N GLU A 219 3.13 14.43 27.78
CA GLU A 219 3.78 15.70 28.14
C GLU A 219 3.74 16.75 27.03
N GLY A 220 3.33 16.37 25.80
CA GLY A 220 3.00 17.31 24.73
C GLY A 220 3.78 17.15 23.43
N LEU A 221 4.48 16.03 23.22
CA LEU A 221 5.06 15.66 21.92
C LEU A 221 3.98 15.62 20.83
N LYS A 222 4.26 16.21 19.66
CA LYS A 222 3.34 16.33 18.51
C LYS A 222 4.02 15.98 17.18
#